data_AF-A0A821B084-F1
#
_entry.id   AF-A0A821B084-F1
#
_cell.length_a   1.000
_cell.length_b   1.000
_cell.length_c   1.000
_cell.angle_alpha   90.00
_cell.angle_beta   90.00
_cell.angle_gamma   90.00
#
_symmetry.space_group_name_H-M   'P 1'
#
loop_
_entity.id
_entity.type
_entity.pdbx_description
1 polymer ?
#
loop_
_entity_poly.entity_id
_entity_poly.type
_entity_poly.pdbx_seq_one_letter_code
_entity_poly.pdbx_strand_id
1 'polypeptide(L)'
;MCWSSTINSFIIITSKNEVFLIDENLTSIKCIQTIEKKRWLSCTCSDASLFLATNDYGSDIFQFNLLSSFNFITQWKSPQTCNYSEFVHNIAYNNGTLALIISQECNTQKRIELRSSSTLEKLWSLPYDTTCRNGQRVHRVCLLKYDEWLVIDHNTSHLLHVSKDGKVKTKRSYEPTAHNAVLFGSNILAIRTTNCLNYYRV
;
A
#
# COMPACT_ATOMS: atom_id res chain seq x y z
N MET A 1 1.66 7.73 0.84
CA MET A 1 0.74 8.75 0.30
C MET A 1 -0.38 8.01 -0.40
N CYS A 2 -1.62 8.46 -0.22
CA CYS A 2 -2.78 8.03 -1.00
C CYS A 2 -3.65 9.24 -1.33
N TRP A 3 -4.47 9.14 -2.38
CA TRP A 3 -5.46 10.15 -2.75
C TRP A 3 -6.83 9.75 -2.22
N SER A 4 -7.56 10.67 -1.60
CA SER A 4 -8.96 10.46 -1.21
C SER A 4 -9.87 11.36 -2.03
N SER A 5 -10.74 10.74 -2.83
CA SER A 5 -11.75 11.45 -3.61
C SER A 5 -12.85 12.06 -2.73
N THR A 6 -13.10 11.51 -1.54
CA THR A 6 -14.12 12.03 -0.62
C THR A 6 -13.79 13.41 -0.10
N ILE A 7 -12.51 13.67 0.19
CA ILE A 7 -12.03 14.95 0.73
C ILE A 7 -11.18 15.73 -0.28
N ASN A 8 -11.10 15.26 -1.53
CA ASN A 8 -10.30 15.82 -2.63
C ASN A 8 -8.89 16.24 -2.20
N SER A 9 -8.20 15.35 -1.50
CA SER A 9 -6.90 15.64 -0.91
C SER A 9 -5.97 14.43 -0.93
N PHE A 10 -4.68 14.70 -1.05
CA PHE A 10 -3.62 13.74 -0.76
C PHE A 10 -3.44 13.60 0.75
N ILE A 11 -3.37 12.36 1.22
CA ILE A 11 -3.02 12.00 2.59
C ILE A 11 -1.57 11.51 2.60
N ILE A 12 -0.70 12.24 3.27
CA ILE A 12 0.75 12.02 3.25
C ILE A 12 1.25 11.68 4.65
N ILE A 13 1.96 10.55 4.76
CA ILE A 13 2.78 10.22 5.93
C ILE A 13 4.17 10.83 5.72
N THR A 14 4.66 11.58 6.70
CA THR A 14 6.00 12.18 6.67
C THR A 14 7.01 11.36 7.45
N SER A 15 8.31 11.64 7.25
CA SER A 15 9.40 11.03 8.04
C SER A 15 9.34 11.38 9.53
N LYS A 16 8.61 12.44 9.90
CA LYS A 16 8.35 12.84 11.29
C LYS A 16 7.13 12.15 11.89
N ASN A 17 6.60 11.10 11.24
CA ASN A 17 5.48 10.31 11.75
C ASN A 17 4.18 11.10 11.88
N GLU A 18 4.04 12.16 11.07
CA GLU A 18 2.86 13.01 11.01
C GLU A 18 2.06 12.71 9.76
N VAL A 19 0.75 12.90 9.83
CA VAL A 19 -0.16 12.73 8.70
C VAL A 19 -0.66 14.11 8.26
N PHE A 20 -0.46 14.43 6.99
CA PHE A 20 -0.86 15.69 6.39
C PHE A 20 -1.91 15.49 5.32
N LEU A 21 -2.80 16.48 5.20
CA LEU A 21 -3.66 16.71 4.06
C LEU A 21 -3.06 17.78 3.18
N ILE A 22 -3.01 17.49 1.89
CA ILE A 22 -2.64 18.45 0.85
C ILE A 22 -3.73 18.44 -0.20
N ASP A 23 -4.34 19.59 -0.46
CA ASP A 23 -5.33 19.71 -1.54
C ASP A 23 -4.68 19.58 -2.93
N GLU A 24 -5.50 19.32 -3.95
CA GLU A 24 -5.03 19.15 -5.34
C GLU A 24 -4.29 20.38 -5.90
N ASN A 25 -4.64 21.58 -5.43
CA ASN A 25 -4.10 22.84 -5.90
C ASN A 25 -2.83 23.25 -5.13
N LEU A 26 -2.39 22.42 -4.17
CA LEU A 26 -1.29 22.69 -3.24
C LEU A 26 -1.46 24.01 -2.46
N THR A 27 -2.69 24.48 -2.30
CA THR A 27 -3.00 25.77 -1.67
C THR A 27 -3.01 25.67 -0.16
N SER A 28 -3.26 24.47 0.38
CA SER A 28 -3.28 24.22 1.81
C SER A 28 -2.57 22.91 2.15
N ILE A 29 -1.76 22.98 3.20
CA ILE A 29 -1.09 21.85 3.82
C ILE A 29 -1.50 21.86 5.29
N LYS A 30 -2.23 20.84 5.74
CA LYS A 30 -2.79 20.76 7.10
C LYS A 30 -2.33 19.48 7.78
N CYS A 31 -1.77 19.59 8.97
CA CYS A 31 -1.47 18.44 9.81
C CYS A 31 -2.75 17.93 10.47
N ILE A 32 -3.00 16.63 10.41
CA ILE A 32 -4.13 15.98 11.07
C ILE A 32 -3.75 15.73 12.53
N GLN A 33 -4.22 16.60 13.43
CA GLN A 33 -3.88 16.54 14.85
C GLN A 33 -4.58 15.39 15.61
N THR A 34 -5.69 14.87 15.07
CA THR A 34 -6.46 13.77 15.68
C THR A 34 -5.79 12.41 15.55
N ILE A 35 -4.87 12.26 14.59
CA ILE A 35 -4.09 11.04 14.42
C ILE A 35 -2.82 11.14 15.26
N GLU A 36 -2.70 10.26 16.25
CA GLU A 36 -1.50 10.17 17.08
C GLU A 36 -0.24 9.93 16.23
N LYS A 37 0.88 10.51 16.67
CA LYS A 37 2.18 10.22 16.06
C LYS A 37 2.59 8.79 16.40
N LYS A 38 2.65 7.93 15.38
CA LYS A 38 3.22 6.58 15.45
C LYS A 38 4.15 6.39 14.27
N ARG A 39 5.01 5.37 14.31
CA ARG A 39 5.93 5.07 13.20
C ARG A 39 5.15 4.59 11.98
N TRP A 40 4.50 5.48 11.26
CA TRP A 40 3.64 5.14 10.13
C TRP A 40 4.50 4.74 8.92
N LEU A 41 4.16 3.64 8.25
CA LEU A 41 4.88 3.15 7.06
C LEU A 41 4.11 3.38 5.77
N SER A 42 2.82 3.04 5.77
CA SER A 42 2.00 3.08 4.57
C SER A 42 0.55 3.44 4.89
N CYS A 43 -0.13 3.99 3.89
CA CYS A 43 -1.52 4.41 3.97
C CYS A 43 -2.28 4.07 2.70
N THR A 44 -3.57 3.80 2.86
CA THR A 44 -4.56 3.75 1.78
C THR A 44 -5.89 4.26 2.31
N CYS A 45 -6.82 4.62 1.45
CA CYS A 45 -8.16 4.99 1.87
C CYS A 45 -9.25 4.36 1.01
N SER A 46 -10.43 4.22 1.61
CA SER A 46 -11.72 4.06 0.94
C SER A 46 -12.43 5.41 0.90
N ASP A 47 -13.69 5.42 0.48
CA ASP A 47 -14.50 6.63 0.52
C ASP A 47 -14.82 7.09 1.96
N ALA A 48 -14.83 6.16 2.93
CA ALA A 48 -15.22 6.46 4.31
C ALA A 48 -14.08 6.32 5.31
N SER A 49 -12.99 5.64 4.97
CA SER A 49 -11.97 5.26 5.94
C SER A 49 -10.56 5.46 5.43
N LEU A 50 -9.68 5.93 6.32
CA LEU A 50 -8.24 5.92 6.16
C LEU A 50 -7.68 4.72 6.91
N PHE A 51 -6.85 3.94 6.23
CA PHE A 51 -6.09 2.85 6.81
C PHE A 51 -4.62 3.24 6.90
N LEU A 52 -4.00 3.06 8.06
CA LEU A 52 -2.57 3.31 8.32
C LEU A 52 -1.91 2.04 8.86
N ALA A 53 -0.77 1.66 8.30
CA ALA A 53 0.05 0.57 8.83
C ALA A 53 1.31 1.12 9.53
N THR A 54 1.71 0.51 10.65
CA THR A 54 2.93 0.89 11.38
C THR A 54 4.19 0.28 10.75
N ASN A 55 5.35 0.84 11.10
CA ASN A 55 6.70 0.50 10.66
C ASN A 55 7.45 -0.24 11.77
N ASP A 56 6.79 -1.23 12.35
CA ASP A 56 7.30 -2.03 13.46
C ASP A 56 7.10 -3.51 13.16
N TYR A 57 7.96 -4.35 13.75
CA TYR A 57 7.79 -5.79 13.75
C TYR A 57 6.44 -6.15 14.36
N GLY A 58 5.69 -7.01 13.68
CA GLY A 58 4.30 -7.26 14.01
C GLY A 58 3.42 -6.05 13.72
N SER A 59 3.57 -5.44 12.54
CA SER A 59 2.90 -4.18 12.17
C SER A 59 1.41 -4.19 12.45
N ASP A 60 0.91 -3.12 13.04
CA ASP A 60 -0.52 -2.91 13.30
C ASP A 60 -1.16 -2.19 12.11
N ILE A 61 -2.47 -2.37 11.93
CA ILE A 61 -3.27 -1.63 10.97
C ILE A 61 -4.36 -0.87 11.74
N PHE A 62 -4.40 0.44 11.56
CA PHE A 62 -5.37 1.35 12.16
C PHE A 62 -6.36 1.80 11.10
N GLN A 63 -7.63 1.91 11.50
CA GLN A 63 -8.69 2.51 10.69
C GLN A 63 -9.19 3.79 11.35
N PHE A 64 -9.32 4.84 10.56
CA PHE A 64 -9.87 6.14 10.96
C PHE A 64 -11.02 6.54 10.05
N ASN A 65 -11.99 7.26 10.58
CA ASN A 65 -13.12 7.79 9.82
C ASN A 65 -12.71 9.06 9.07
N LEU A 66 -12.75 9.04 7.73
CA LEU A 66 -12.38 10.20 6.92
C LEU A 66 -13.31 11.40 7.12
N LEU A 67 -14.62 11.15 7.20
CA LEU A 67 -15.66 12.18 7.24
C LEU A 67 -15.84 12.78 8.64
N SER A 68 -15.46 12.03 9.68
CA SER A 68 -15.53 12.47 11.08
C SER A 68 -14.15 12.90 11.60
N SER A 69 -13.47 13.80 10.87
CA SER A 69 -12.20 14.41 11.29
C SER A 69 -11.12 13.41 11.69
N PHE A 70 -11.05 12.26 11.01
CA PHE A 70 -10.08 11.19 11.28
C PHE A 70 -10.19 10.60 12.69
N ASN A 71 -11.40 10.54 13.24
CA ASN A 71 -11.64 9.82 14.48
C ASN A 71 -11.26 8.34 14.34
N PHE A 72 -10.60 7.81 15.37
CA PHE A 72 -10.24 6.40 15.43
C PHE A 72 -11.48 5.50 15.39
N ILE A 73 -11.44 4.46 14.55
CA ILE A 73 -12.50 3.44 14.46
C ILE A 73 -12.05 2.16 15.14
N THR A 74 -10.94 1.57 14.67
CA THR A 74 -10.45 0.28 15.16
C THR A 74 -8.96 0.10 14.87
N GLN A 75 -8.34 -0.83 15.58
CA GLN A 75 -6.96 -1.25 15.42
C GLN A 75 -6.92 -2.77 15.37
N TRP A 76 -6.28 -3.30 14.34
CA TRP A 76 -5.88 -4.70 14.28
C TRP A 76 -4.40 -4.82 14.61
N LYS A 77 -4.08 -5.81 15.44
CA LYS A 77 -2.73 -6.06 15.93
C LYS A 77 -2.22 -7.41 15.46
N SER A 78 -0.91 -7.62 15.53
CA SER A 78 -0.35 -8.97 15.36
C SER A 78 -0.87 -9.93 16.44
N PRO A 79 -1.13 -11.22 16.13
CA PRO A 79 -0.84 -11.90 14.87
C PRO A 79 -1.97 -11.78 13.83
N GLN A 80 -3.00 -10.97 14.10
CA GLN A 80 -4.11 -10.80 13.16
C GLN A 80 -3.64 -10.09 11.90
N THR A 81 -2.80 -9.06 11.96
CA THR A 81 -2.29 -8.32 10.79
C THR A 81 -1.18 -9.07 10.06
N CYS A 82 -0.10 -9.41 10.74
CA CYS A 82 1.00 -10.25 10.27
C CYS A 82 1.62 -11.00 11.46
N ASN A 83 2.59 -11.87 11.22
CA ASN A 83 3.33 -12.49 12.33
C ASN A 83 4.14 -11.43 13.08
N TYR A 84 4.47 -11.69 14.35
CA TYR A 84 5.27 -10.79 15.19
C TYR A 84 6.67 -10.47 14.64
N SER A 85 7.23 -11.34 13.79
CA SER A 85 8.51 -11.15 13.13
C SER A 85 8.41 -10.51 11.74
N GLU A 86 7.21 -10.14 11.30
CA GLU A 86 6.94 -9.62 9.96
C GLU A 86 6.56 -8.14 9.97
N PHE A 87 6.63 -7.52 8.79
CA PHE A 87 6.19 -6.15 8.52
C PHE A 87 5.11 -6.13 7.44
N VAL A 88 4.18 -5.18 7.57
CA VAL A 88 3.27 -4.78 6.49
C VAL A 88 3.89 -3.61 5.72
N HIS A 89 4.58 -3.90 4.62
CA HIS A 89 5.33 -2.90 3.84
C HIS A 89 4.45 -1.92 3.07
N ASN A 90 3.31 -2.41 2.58
CA ASN A 90 2.39 -1.61 1.79
C ASN A 90 0.98 -2.15 1.91
N ILE A 91 0.03 -1.21 1.86
CA ILE A 91 -1.41 -1.48 1.86
C ILE A 91 -2.05 -0.74 0.69
N ALA A 92 -3.01 -1.39 0.03
CA ALA A 92 -3.86 -0.79 -0.99
C ALA A 92 -5.30 -1.25 -0.80
N TYR A 93 -6.25 -0.32 -0.88
CA TYR A 93 -7.67 -0.60 -0.74
C TYR A 93 -8.33 -0.80 -2.09
N ASN A 94 -9.26 -1.75 -2.16
CA ASN A 94 -10.20 -1.87 -3.28
C ASN A 94 -11.50 -2.52 -2.80
N ASN A 95 -12.64 -1.88 -3.05
CA ASN A 95 -13.98 -2.46 -2.92
C ASN A 95 -14.19 -3.39 -1.70
N GLY A 96 -13.96 -2.88 -0.49
CA GLY A 96 -14.12 -3.64 0.75
C GLY A 96 -12.97 -4.61 1.09
N THR A 97 -11.87 -4.56 0.35
CA THR A 97 -10.68 -5.38 0.56
C THR A 97 -9.42 -4.54 0.74
N LEU A 98 -8.43 -5.12 1.41
CA LEU A 98 -7.09 -4.58 1.60
C LEU A 98 -6.07 -5.58 1.05
N ALA A 99 -5.31 -5.17 0.04
CA ALA A 99 -4.11 -5.86 -0.40
C ALA A 99 -2.94 -5.44 0.50
N LEU A 100 -2.25 -6.41 1.07
CA LEU A 100 -1.14 -6.23 2.00
C LEU A 100 0.11 -6.89 1.42
N ILE A 101 1.24 -6.18 1.41
CA ILE A 101 2.54 -6.82 1.18
C ILE A 101 3.20 -7.08 2.54
N ILE A 102 3.44 -8.35 2.83
CA ILE A 102 3.96 -8.82 4.11
C ILE A 102 5.28 -9.57 3.91
N SER A 103 6.28 -9.24 4.73
CA SER A 103 7.52 -10.02 4.79
C SER A 103 8.26 -9.84 6.11
N GLN A 104 9.12 -10.81 6.43
CA GLN A 104 10.11 -10.70 7.48
C GLN A 104 11.36 -9.97 6.96
N GLU A 105 12.00 -9.14 7.80
CA GLU A 105 13.26 -8.48 7.43
C GLU A 105 14.33 -9.53 7.10
N CYS A 106 15.05 -9.30 6.00
CA CYS A 106 16.13 -10.17 5.49
C CYS A 106 15.74 -11.58 5.05
N ASN A 107 14.45 -11.95 5.01
CA ASN A 107 14.02 -13.26 4.52
C ASN A 107 13.57 -13.20 3.04
N THR A 108 13.75 -14.29 2.30
CA THR A 108 13.29 -14.40 0.90
C THR A 108 11.77 -14.56 0.79
N GLN A 109 11.12 -14.94 1.90
CA GLN A 109 9.69 -15.19 1.96
C GLN A 109 8.91 -13.88 2.05
N LYS A 110 8.42 -13.45 0.89
CA LYS A 110 7.46 -12.35 0.77
C LYS A 110 6.14 -12.90 0.29
N ARG A 111 5.06 -12.24 0.69
CA ARG A 111 3.72 -12.56 0.20
C ARG A 111 2.89 -11.31 0.02
N ILE A 112 1.99 -11.41 -0.93
CA ILE A 112 0.84 -10.52 -1.01
C ILE A 112 -0.36 -11.26 -0.47
N GLU A 113 -1.15 -10.59 0.36
CA GLU A 113 -2.41 -11.11 0.86
C GLU A 113 -3.53 -10.15 0.51
N LEU A 114 -4.69 -10.69 0.17
CA LEU A 114 -5.92 -9.92 0.09
C LEU A 114 -6.77 -10.27 1.28
N ARG A 115 -7.27 -9.25 1.96
CA ARG A 115 -8.05 -9.40 3.19
C ARG A 115 -9.31 -8.56 3.15
N SER A 116 -10.34 -8.98 3.87
CA SER A 116 -11.50 -8.14 4.14
C SER A 116 -11.08 -6.86 4.87
N SER A 117 -11.51 -5.68 4.41
CA SER A 117 -11.15 -4.43 5.07
C SER A 117 -11.89 -4.21 6.40
N SER A 118 -13.00 -4.93 6.63
CA SER A 118 -13.80 -4.81 7.86
C SER A 118 -13.37 -5.78 8.95
N THR A 119 -12.88 -6.98 8.59
CA THR A 119 -12.53 -8.03 9.55
C THR A 119 -11.04 -8.39 9.55
N LEU A 120 -10.28 -7.97 8.53
CA LEU A 120 -8.94 -8.50 8.19
C LEU A 120 -8.89 -10.03 8.02
N GLU A 121 -10.02 -10.68 7.78
CA GLU A 121 -10.04 -12.08 7.38
C GLU A 121 -9.35 -12.24 6.03
N LYS A 122 -8.48 -13.25 5.93
CA LYS A 122 -7.66 -13.51 4.75
C LYS A 122 -8.49 -14.20 3.67
N LEU A 123 -8.63 -13.53 2.53
CA LEU A 123 -9.33 -14.05 1.35
C LEU A 123 -8.42 -14.94 0.52
N TRP A 124 -7.20 -14.48 0.26
CA TRP A 124 -6.15 -15.29 -0.36
C TRP A 124 -4.75 -14.81 0.03
N SER A 125 -3.76 -15.66 -0.20
CA SER A 125 -2.35 -15.40 0.04
C SER A 125 -1.53 -15.95 -1.13
N LEU A 126 -0.65 -15.13 -1.67
CA LEU A 126 0.25 -15.50 -2.75
C LEU A 126 1.70 -15.25 -2.29
N PRO A 127 2.46 -16.32 -1.98
CA PRO A 127 3.90 -16.18 -1.79
C PRO A 127 4.55 -15.84 -3.13
N TYR A 128 5.62 -15.04 -3.09
CA TYR A 128 6.46 -14.79 -4.25
C TYR A 128 7.91 -14.67 -3.84
N ASP A 129 8.78 -15.33 -4.61
CA ASP A 129 10.21 -15.35 -4.34
C ASP A 129 10.85 -14.02 -4.76
N THR A 130 11.65 -13.48 -3.85
CA THR A 130 12.51 -12.33 -4.15
C THR A 130 13.93 -12.61 -3.68
N THR A 131 14.92 -12.17 -4.44
CA THR A 131 16.30 -12.16 -3.95
C THR A 131 16.45 -10.96 -3.03
N CYS A 132 16.74 -11.18 -1.76
CA CYS A 132 17.01 -10.10 -0.81
C CYS A 132 18.39 -9.51 -1.10
N ARG A 133 18.46 -8.41 -1.87
CA ARG A 133 19.67 -7.60 -1.99
C ARG A 133 19.52 -6.39 -1.07
N ASN A 134 20.33 -6.36 -0.01
CA ASN A 134 20.68 -5.17 0.76
C ASN A 134 19.52 -4.33 1.32
N GLY A 135 18.63 -4.93 2.13
CA GLY A 135 17.79 -4.19 3.07
C GLY A 135 16.80 -3.19 2.46
N GLN A 136 16.57 -3.22 1.14
CA GLN A 136 15.66 -2.29 0.47
C GLN A 136 14.21 -2.78 0.59
N ARG A 137 13.38 -1.87 1.15
CA ARG A 137 12.07 -2.14 1.76
C ARG A 137 10.86 -1.85 0.86
N VAL A 138 11.08 -1.51 -0.42
CA VAL A 138 10.04 -0.88 -1.23
C VAL A 138 9.39 -1.90 -2.15
N HIS A 139 8.54 -2.73 -1.58
CA HIS A 139 7.52 -3.43 -2.35
C HIS A 139 6.27 -2.56 -2.38
N ARG A 140 5.69 -2.39 -3.56
CA ARG A 140 4.46 -1.63 -3.74
C ARG A 140 3.42 -2.52 -4.41
N VAL A 141 2.17 -2.33 -4.00
CA VAL A 141 1.01 -2.90 -4.69
C VAL A 141 0.17 -1.76 -5.22
N CYS A 142 -0.30 -1.92 -6.45
CA CYS A 142 -1.22 -1.00 -7.11
C CYS A 142 -2.41 -1.79 -7.66
N LEU A 143 -3.60 -1.22 -7.55
CA LEU A 143 -4.82 -1.75 -8.16
C LEU A 143 -4.79 -1.51 -9.68
N LEU A 144 -5.11 -2.54 -10.44
CA LEU A 144 -5.36 -2.50 -11.87
C LEU A 144 -6.88 -2.61 -12.15
N LYS A 145 -7.28 -2.54 -13.42
CA LYS A 145 -8.67 -2.84 -13.82
C LYS A 145 -9.09 -4.25 -13.37
N TYR A 146 -10.41 -4.43 -13.23
CA TYR A 146 -11.04 -5.72 -12.95
C TYR A 146 -10.59 -6.40 -11.65
N ASP A 147 -10.31 -5.58 -10.63
CA ASP A 147 -9.87 -6.04 -9.29
C ASP A 147 -8.57 -6.84 -9.31
N GLU A 148 -7.72 -6.59 -10.31
CA GLU A 148 -6.41 -7.20 -10.44
C GLU A 148 -5.33 -6.30 -9.81
N TRP A 149 -4.17 -6.86 -9.54
CA TRP A 149 -3.12 -6.19 -8.77
C TRP A 149 -1.79 -6.23 -9.51
N LEU A 150 -1.05 -5.13 -9.41
CA LEU A 150 0.33 -5.02 -9.84
C LEU A 150 1.22 -4.96 -8.61
N VAL A 151 2.05 -5.99 -8.42
CA VAL A 151 3.10 -5.99 -7.40
C VAL A 151 4.41 -5.57 -8.05
N ILE A 152 5.07 -4.60 -7.42
CA ILE A 152 6.34 -4.05 -7.87
C ILE A 152 7.41 -4.54 -6.91
N ASP A 153 8.30 -5.38 -7.42
CA ASP A 153 9.49 -5.82 -6.71
C ASP A 153 10.69 -4.98 -7.17
N HIS A 154 10.97 -3.93 -6.40
CA HIS A 154 12.13 -3.07 -6.61
C HIS A 154 13.46 -3.84 -6.63
N ASN A 155 13.60 -4.87 -5.80
CA ASN A 155 14.89 -5.54 -5.61
C ASN A 155 15.28 -6.42 -6.80
N THR A 156 14.30 -6.95 -7.49
CA THR A 156 14.52 -7.80 -8.68
C THR A 156 14.17 -7.08 -9.97
N SER A 157 13.74 -5.82 -9.93
CA SER A 157 13.17 -5.09 -11.09
C SER A 157 12.04 -5.86 -11.77
N HIS A 158 11.22 -6.62 -11.03
CA HIS A 158 10.10 -7.37 -11.59
C HIS A 158 8.75 -6.73 -11.27
N LEU A 159 7.87 -6.80 -12.26
CA LEU A 159 6.45 -6.54 -12.12
C LEU A 159 5.71 -7.87 -12.13
N LEU A 160 4.87 -8.11 -11.13
CA LEU A 160 4.00 -9.26 -11.05
C LEU A 160 2.56 -8.80 -11.21
N HIS A 161 1.89 -9.31 -12.24
CA HIS A 161 0.46 -9.15 -12.44
C HIS A 161 -0.27 -10.28 -11.75
N VAL A 162 -1.07 -9.93 -10.75
CA VAL A 162 -1.85 -10.86 -9.93
C VAL A 162 -3.33 -10.67 -10.23
N SER A 163 -4.04 -11.76 -10.49
CA SER A 163 -5.48 -11.74 -10.73
C SER A 163 -6.27 -11.47 -9.44
N LYS A 164 -7.57 -11.18 -9.58
CA LYS A 164 -8.49 -10.98 -8.46
C LYS A 164 -8.56 -12.17 -7.48
N ASP A 165 -8.32 -13.38 -7.97
CA ASP A 165 -8.32 -14.63 -7.21
C ASP A 165 -6.93 -15.04 -6.69
N GLY A 166 -5.94 -14.15 -6.76
CA GLY A 166 -4.63 -14.36 -6.16
C GLY A 166 -3.66 -15.21 -6.99
N LYS A 167 -3.88 -15.36 -8.30
CA LYS A 167 -2.98 -16.11 -9.19
C LYS A 167 -2.06 -15.17 -9.96
N VAL A 168 -0.81 -15.57 -10.15
CA VAL A 168 0.11 -14.83 -11.04
C VAL A 168 -0.34 -15.04 -12.49
N LYS A 169 -0.74 -13.96 -13.15
CA LYS A 169 -1.03 -13.96 -14.60
C LYS A 169 0.25 -13.84 -15.40
N THR A 170 1.13 -12.95 -15.00
CA THR A 170 2.39 -12.69 -15.70
C THR A 170 3.42 -12.11 -14.74
N LYS A 171 4.69 -12.45 -14.96
CA LYS A 171 5.85 -11.83 -14.34
C LYS A 171 6.74 -11.28 -15.45
N ARG A 172 7.13 -10.00 -15.36
CA ARG A 172 8.02 -9.35 -16.34
C ARG A 172 9.14 -8.62 -15.63
N SER A 173 10.35 -8.69 -16.17
CA SER A 173 11.40 -7.73 -15.84
C SER A 173 11.00 -6.35 -16.37
N TYR A 174 11.45 -5.30 -15.69
CA TYR A 174 11.14 -3.93 -16.03
C TYR A 174 12.37 -3.06 -15.79
N GLU A 175 12.91 -2.51 -16.87
CA GLU A 175 14.10 -1.67 -16.86
C GLU A 175 13.77 -0.27 -17.39
N PRO A 176 14.14 0.81 -16.69
CA PRO A 176 14.87 0.84 -15.41
C PRO A 176 14.00 0.47 -14.19
N THR A 177 14.63 0.02 -13.10
CA THR A 177 13.97 -0.45 -11.86
C THR A 177 12.76 0.41 -11.45
N ALA A 178 11.60 -0.24 -11.34
CA ALA A 178 10.37 0.40 -10.89
C ALA A 178 10.35 0.56 -9.36
N HIS A 179 9.96 1.75 -8.91
CA HIS A 179 9.83 2.12 -7.49
C HIS A 179 8.37 2.18 -7.03
N ASN A 180 7.47 2.56 -7.93
CA ASN A 180 6.05 2.70 -7.64
C ASN A 180 5.23 2.66 -8.93
N ALA A 181 3.93 2.37 -8.83
CA ALA A 181 3.00 2.55 -9.91
C ALA A 181 1.65 3.01 -9.38
N VAL A 182 0.90 3.70 -10.23
CA VAL A 182 -0.46 4.12 -9.96
C VAL A 182 -1.25 4.08 -11.27
N LEU A 183 -2.48 3.59 -11.19
CA LEU A 183 -3.43 3.68 -12.29
C LEU A 183 -4.19 5.01 -12.18
N PHE A 184 -4.08 5.85 -13.20
CA PHE A 184 -4.85 7.08 -13.36
C PHE A 184 -6.10 6.82 -14.20
N GLY A 185 -7.24 7.25 -13.65
CA GLY A 185 -8.53 7.00 -14.27
C GLY A 185 -8.75 5.52 -14.49
N SER A 186 -9.25 5.15 -15.67
CA SER A 186 -9.44 3.75 -16.00
C SER A 186 -8.26 3.16 -16.78
N ASN A 187 -7.43 3.91 -17.48
CA ASN A 187 -6.61 3.36 -18.58
C ASN A 187 -5.16 3.86 -18.68
N ILE A 188 -4.66 4.66 -17.74
CA ILE A 188 -3.27 5.15 -17.78
C ILE A 188 -2.51 4.61 -16.58
N LEU A 189 -1.65 3.63 -16.80
CA LEU A 189 -0.72 3.15 -15.77
C LEU A 189 0.54 4.01 -15.81
N ALA A 190 0.81 4.73 -14.72
CA ALA A 190 2.06 5.45 -14.54
C ALA A 190 2.99 4.64 -13.64
N ILE A 191 4.21 4.38 -14.12
CA ILE A 191 5.25 3.68 -13.37
C ILE A 191 6.41 4.64 -13.14
N ARG A 192 6.71 4.87 -11.87
CA ARG A 192 7.88 5.64 -11.44
C ARG A 192 9.10 4.73 -11.39
N THR A 193 10.17 5.17 -12.03
CA THR A 193 11.48 4.54 -12.00
C THR A 193 12.49 5.44 -11.29
N THR A 194 13.75 5.00 -11.19
CA THR A 194 14.85 5.83 -10.69
C THR A 194 15.03 7.11 -11.53
N ASN A 195 14.75 7.04 -12.84
CA ASN A 195 15.16 8.07 -13.78
C ASN A 195 13.97 8.89 -14.34
N CYS A 196 12.77 8.31 -14.37
CA CYS A 196 11.63 8.92 -15.06
C CYS A 196 10.27 8.40 -14.56
N LEU A 197 9.21 9.01 -15.09
CA LEU A 197 7.84 8.51 -15.07
C LEU A 197 7.50 7.95 -16.45
N ASN A 198 7.20 6.66 -16.53
CA ASN A 198 6.74 6.00 -17.75
C ASN A 198 5.23 5.84 -17.72
N TYR A 199 4.56 6.11 -18.83
CA TYR A 199 3.12 6.01 -18.96
C TYR A 199 2.74 4.92 -19.97
N TYR A 200 1.79 4.07 -19.59
CA TYR A 200 1.29 2.98 -20.42
C TYR A 200 -0.22 3.07 -20.51
N ARG A 201 -0.76 2.85 -21.71
CA ARG A 201 -2.20 2.69 -21.91
C ARG A 201 -2.58 1.23 -21.65
N VAL A 202 -3.52 1.01 -20.73
CA VAL A 202 -4.00 -0.31 -20.26
C VAL A 202 -5.52 -0.42 -20.31
#